data_AF-A0A1M2W728-F1
#
_entry.id   AF-A0A1M2W728-F1
#
_cell.length_a   1.000
_cell.length_b   1.000
_cell.length_c   1.000
_cell.angle_alpha   90.00
_cell.angle_beta   90.00
_cell.angle_gamma   90.00
#
_symmetry.space_group_name_H-M   'P 1'
#
loop_
_entity.id
_entity.type
_entity.pdbx_description
1 polymer ?
#
loop_
_entity_poly.entity_id
_entity_poly.type
_entity_poly.pdbx_seq_one_letter_code
_entity_poly.pdbx_strand_id
1 'polypeptide(L)'
;METFHILHLAACWRAEAKDTPTSPAPPLDRDATAPSIYPAHPPSTQAAIPDVATSTTSHAPLKPPPRIRAAAAQMVFASRTSQDFITPEEVASVEAWTGRAVLEALVGLEIEPDRLHEEKGSVWEIKEGEQAQTVPR
;
A
#
# COMPACT_ATOMS: atom_id res chain seq x y z
N MET A 1 15.07 -18.63 -0.10
CA MET A 1 14.24 -17.68 -0.87
C MET A 1 12.99 -17.47 -0.04
N GLU A 2 12.89 -16.34 0.64
CA GLU A 2 11.72 -15.97 1.43
C GLU A 2 11.24 -14.61 0.92
N THR A 3 10.47 -14.63 -0.16
CA THR A 3 9.90 -13.43 -0.82
C THR A 3 8.37 -13.40 -0.70
N PHE A 4 7.81 -14.09 0.29
CA PHE A 4 6.36 -14.21 0.47
C PHE A 4 5.73 -13.08 1.29
N HIS A 5 6.52 -12.21 1.93
CA HIS A 5 6.00 -11.25 2.91
C HIS A 5 5.27 -10.06 2.27
N ILE A 6 5.70 -9.59 1.10
CA ILE A 6 5.07 -8.43 0.44
C ILE A 6 3.69 -8.79 -0.13
N LEU A 7 3.53 -9.99 -0.71
CA LEU A 7 2.24 -10.45 -1.24
C LEU A 7 1.22 -10.76 -0.13
N HIS A 8 1.69 -11.17 1.05
CA HIS A 8 0.83 -11.46 2.19
C HIS A 8 0.13 -10.20 2.71
N LEU A 9 0.85 -9.07 2.78
CA LEU A 9 0.30 -7.81 3.30
C LEU A 9 -0.88 -7.28 2.45
N ALA A 10 -0.80 -7.42 1.13
CA ALA A 10 -1.90 -7.02 0.23
C ALA A 10 -3.12 -7.96 0.33
N ALA A 11 -2.92 -9.26 0.58
CA ALA A 11 -4.01 -10.22 0.76
C ALA A 11 -4.72 -10.10 2.12
N CYS A 12 -4.03 -9.58 3.14
CA CYS A 12 -4.55 -9.41 4.49
C CYS A 12 -5.39 -8.14 4.69
N TRP A 13 -5.43 -7.21 3.73
CA TRP A 13 -6.26 -6.01 3.84
C TRP A 13 -7.70 -6.27 3.39
N ARG A 14 -8.44 -7.05 4.18
CA ARG A 14 -9.90 -7.17 4.03
C ARG A 14 -10.58 -6.16 4.94
N ALA A 15 -11.07 -5.06 4.37
CA ALA A 15 -11.90 -4.09 5.10
C ALA A 15 -13.12 -4.76 5.76
N GLU A 16 -13.65 -5.82 5.13
CA GLU A 16 -14.81 -6.60 5.61
C GLU A 16 -14.51 -7.48 6.83
N ALA A 17 -13.23 -7.73 7.18
CA ALA A 17 -12.89 -8.56 8.35
C ALA A 17 -13.29 -7.90 9.68
N LYS A 18 -13.55 -6.58 9.68
CA LYS A 18 -13.99 -5.83 10.85
C LYS A 18 -15.47 -6.03 11.18
N ASP A 19 -16.29 -6.40 10.19
CA ASP A 19 -17.76 -6.44 10.30
C ASP A 19 -18.33 -7.85 10.54
N THR A 20 -17.52 -8.80 11.01
CA THR A 20 -18.04 -10.10 11.48
C THR A 20 -18.20 -10.09 13.01
N PRO A 21 -19.34 -9.66 13.57
CA PRO A 21 -19.71 -10.16 14.88
C PRO A 21 -20.10 -11.63 14.70
N THR A 22 -19.39 -12.52 15.40
CA THR A 22 -19.80 -13.92 15.62
C THR A 22 -19.44 -14.92 14.52
N SER A 23 -18.16 -15.16 14.31
CA SER A 23 -17.71 -16.54 14.02
C SER A 23 -16.90 -17.00 15.22
N PRO A 24 -17.20 -18.15 15.87
CA PRO A 24 -16.40 -18.64 16.98
C PRO A 24 -15.00 -18.89 16.45
N ALA A 25 -14.06 -18.04 16.88
CA ALA A 25 -12.65 -18.24 16.57
C ALA A 25 -12.26 -19.66 16.97
N PRO A 26 -11.46 -20.38 16.15
CA PRO A 26 -10.94 -21.68 16.56
C PRO A 26 -10.24 -21.50 17.92
N PRO A 27 -10.39 -22.46 18.86
CA PRO A 27 -9.84 -22.32 20.19
C PRO A 27 -8.34 -22.07 20.09
N LEU A 28 -7.91 -20.87 20.47
CA LEU A 28 -6.52 -20.52 20.59
C LEU A 28 -6.02 -21.18 21.88
N ASP A 29 -5.14 -22.16 21.74
CA ASP A 29 -4.58 -22.91 22.86
C ASP A 29 -3.62 -22.05 23.70
N ARG A 30 -3.29 -20.83 23.22
CA ARG A 30 -2.27 -19.93 23.76
C ARG A 30 -2.63 -18.49 23.41
N ASP A 31 -2.57 -17.60 24.40
CA ASP A 31 -2.66 -16.17 24.15
C ASP A 31 -1.43 -15.68 23.38
N ALA A 32 -1.61 -14.57 22.65
CA ALA A 32 -0.50 -13.89 22.00
C ALA A 32 0.55 -13.50 23.06
N THR A 33 1.75 -14.08 22.95
CA THR A 33 2.84 -13.76 23.86
C THR A 33 3.33 -12.35 23.56
N ALA A 34 3.25 -11.46 24.54
CA ALA A 34 3.77 -10.11 24.40
C ALA A 34 5.29 -10.14 24.18
N PRO A 35 5.84 -9.40 23.20
CA PRO A 35 7.27 -9.35 22.98
C PRO A 35 7.97 -8.76 24.22
N SER A 36 8.99 -9.45 24.73
CA SER A 36 9.83 -8.95 25.82
C SER A 36 10.80 -7.91 25.28
N ILE A 37 10.37 -6.64 25.22
CA ILE A 37 11.22 -5.52 24.81
C ILE A 37 11.85 -4.93 26.07
N TYR A 38 13.16 -5.14 26.27
CA TYR A 38 13.93 -4.50 27.33
C TYR A 38 15.13 -3.74 26.74
N PRO A 39 15.36 -2.46 27.13
CA PRO A 39 14.54 -1.67 28.05
C PRO A 39 13.17 -1.32 27.45
N ALA A 40 12.15 -1.25 28.31
CA ALA A 40 10.82 -0.82 27.89
C ALA A 40 10.89 0.66 27.47
N HIS A 41 10.74 0.93 26.19
CA HIS A 41 10.63 2.29 25.68
C HIS A 41 9.25 2.87 26.04
N PRO A 42 9.15 4.15 26.40
CA PRO A 42 7.85 4.78 26.59
C PRO A 42 7.01 4.63 25.32
N PRO A 43 5.70 4.39 25.45
CA PRO A 43 4.82 4.23 24.30
C PRO A 43 4.88 5.48 23.42
N SER A 44 4.74 5.29 22.11
CA SER A 44 4.68 6.40 21.17
C SER A 44 3.61 7.41 21.61
N THR A 45 3.98 8.69 21.62
CA THR A 45 3.04 9.79 21.86
C THR A 45 2.22 10.12 20.62
N GLN A 46 2.45 9.42 19.52
CA GLN A 46 1.69 9.59 18.29
C GLN A 46 0.23 9.24 18.52
N ALA A 47 -0.66 10.19 18.23
CA ALA A 47 -2.10 9.95 18.28
C ALA A 47 -2.46 8.77 17.37
N ALA A 48 -3.45 7.98 17.77
CA ALA A 48 -3.96 6.89 16.95
C ALA A 48 -4.36 7.45 15.58
N ILE A 49 -3.72 6.95 14.52
CA ILE A 49 -4.03 7.38 13.16
C ILE A 49 -5.45 6.87 12.85
N PRO A 50 -6.36 7.75 12.40
CA PRO A 50 -7.70 7.32 12.02
C PRO A 50 -7.62 6.27 10.91
N ASP A 51 -8.43 5.24 11.03
CA ASP A 51 -8.47 4.14 10.07
C ASP A 51 -8.85 4.68 8.69
N VAL A 52 -8.08 4.30 7.67
CA VAL A 52 -8.30 4.64 6.26
C VAL A 52 -9.71 4.23 5.83
N ALA A 53 -10.24 3.12 6.35
CA ALA A 53 -11.60 2.67 6.05
C ALA A 53 -12.68 3.68 6.49
N THR A 54 -12.40 4.54 7.46
CA THR A 54 -13.31 5.55 8.05
C THR A 54 -12.83 6.99 7.81
N SER A 55 -12.00 7.21 6.79
CA SER A 55 -11.37 8.52 6.50
C SER A 55 -12.31 9.56 5.87
N THR A 56 -13.61 9.28 5.78
CA THR A 56 -14.62 10.27 5.38
C THR A 56 -14.76 11.35 6.46
N THR A 57 -15.20 12.55 6.08
CA THR A 57 -15.45 13.68 7.00
C THR A 57 -16.46 13.34 8.10
N SER A 58 -17.35 12.36 7.85
CA SER A 58 -18.36 11.87 8.80
C SER A 58 -17.90 10.65 9.61
N HIS A 59 -16.65 10.20 9.44
CA HIS A 59 -16.13 8.93 9.96
C HIS A 59 -16.93 7.68 9.54
N ALA A 60 -17.78 7.81 8.53
CA ALA A 60 -18.50 6.70 7.94
C ALA A 60 -17.54 5.83 7.09
N PRO A 61 -17.84 4.52 6.95
CA PRO A 61 -17.09 3.65 6.05
C PRO A 61 -17.10 4.19 4.62
N LEU A 62 -15.94 4.19 3.96
CA LEU A 62 -15.83 4.54 2.54
C LEU A 62 -16.70 3.61 1.70
N LYS A 63 -17.48 4.18 0.78
CA LYS A 63 -18.27 3.44 -0.21
C LYS A 63 -17.85 3.87 -1.62
N PRO A 64 -17.32 2.96 -2.45
CA PRO A 64 -17.02 1.56 -2.16
C PRO A 64 -15.86 1.39 -1.16
N PRO A 65 -15.73 0.23 -0.48
CA PRO A 65 -14.62 -0.02 0.44
C PRO A 65 -13.27 0.08 -0.28
N PRO A 66 -12.21 0.51 0.43
CA PRO A 66 -10.88 0.67 -0.17
C PRO A 66 -10.35 -0.67 -0.66
N ARG A 67 -9.82 -0.68 -1.89
CA ARG A 67 -9.27 -1.88 -2.53
C ARG A 67 -7.85 -1.58 -3.00
N ILE A 68 -6.88 -2.27 -2.39
CA ILE A 68 -5.47 -2.16 -2.78
C ILE A 68 -5.15 -3.31 -3.74
N ARG A 69 -4.62 -2.98 -4.92
CA ARG A 69 -4.05 -3.96 -5.86
C ARG A 69 -2.54 -3.81 -5.80
N ALA A 70 -1.82 -4.90 -5.58
CA ALA A 70 -0.37 -4.91 -5.55
C ALA A 70 0.17 -5.91 -6.56
N ALA A 71 1.20 -5.51 -7.29
CA ALA A 71 1.99 -6.36 -8.17
C ALA A 71 3.47 -6.04 -7.93
N ALA A 72 4.35 -6.98 -8.30
CA ALA A 72 5.79 -6.81 -8.17
C ALA A 72 6.50 -7.15 -9.48
N ALA A 73 7.48 -6.33 -9.83
CA ALA A 73 8.47 -6.62 -10.84
C ALA A 73 9.80 -6.94 -10.14
N GLN A 74 10.48 -8.00 -10.57
CA GLN A 74 11.77 -8.39 -10.02
C GLN A 74 12.83 -8.33 -11.12
N MET A 75 13.93 -7.65 -10.82
CA MET A 75 15.12 -7.61 -11.66
C MET A 75 16.11 -8.65 -11.15
N VAL A 76 16.68 -9.45 -12.06
CA VAL A 76 17.62 -10.52 -11.70
C VAL A 76 19.01 -10.14 -12.20
N PHE A 77 19.92 -9.90 -11.28
CA PHE A 77 21.30 -9.44 -11.57
C PHE A 77 22.36 -10.52 -11.49
N ALA A 78 22.01 -11.69 -10.95
CA ALA A 78 22.93 -12.82 -10.85
C ALA A 78 22.21 -14.13 -11.14
N SER A 79 22.83 -14.95 -11.99
CA SER A 79 22.36 -16.30 -12.29
C SER A 79 22.94 -17.27 -11.26
N ARG A 80 22.08 -17.99 -10.53
CA ARG A 80 22.55 -19.04 -9.60
C ARG A 80 23.19 -20.21 -10.35
N THR A 81 22.67 -20.53 -11.54
CA THR A 81 23.07 -21.72 -12.30
C THR A 81 24.41 -21.52 -13.00
N SER A 82 24.59 -20.36 -13.64
CA SER A 82 25.83 -20.04 -14.36
C SER A 82 26.83 -19.25 -13.53
N GLN A 83 26.42 -18.69 -12.39
CA GLN A 83 27.21 -17.78 -11.54
C GLN A 83 27.62 -16.47 -12.24
N ASP A 84 27.03 -16.17 -13.40
CA ASP A 84 27.27 -14.91 -14.09
C ASP A 84 26.57 -13.76 -13.38
N PHE A 85 27.24 -12.61 -13.40
CA PHE A 85 26.75 -11.35 -12.89
C PHE A 85 26.60 -10.35 -14.02
N ILE A 86 25.54 -9.55 -13.96
CA ILE A 86 25.39 -8.36 -14.79
C ILE A 86 26.46 -7.31 -14.43
N THR A 87 26.88 -6.50 -15.39
CA THR A 87 27.80 -5.39 -15.13
C THR A 87 27.11 -4.18 -14.49
N PRO A 88 27.80 -3.33 -13.71
CA PRO A 88 27.20 -2.13 -13.13
C PRO A 88 26.60 -1.17 -14.16
N GLU A 89 27.22 -1.04 -15.33
CA GLU A 89 26.75 -0.20 -16.42
C GLU A 89 25.43 -0.71 -17.00
N GLU A 90 25.30 -2.03 -17.15
CA GLU A 90 24.05 -2.68 -17.56
C GLU A 90 22.98 -2.54 -16.49
N VAL A 91 23.29 -2.68 -15.21
CA VAL A 91 22.33 -2.45 -14.11
C VAL A 91 21.73 -1.07 -14.20
N ALA A 92 22.55 -0.02 -14.32
CA ALA A 92 22.07 1.35 -14.39
C ALA A 92 21.09 1.57 -15.56
N SER A 93 21.39 0.98 -16.72
CA SER A 93 20.51 1.03 -17.89
C SER A 93 19.19 0.30 -17.65
N VAL A 94 19.25 -0.95 -17.17
CA VAL A 94 18.06 -1.77 -16.97
C VAL A 94 17.18 -1.18 -15.85
N GLU A 95 17.76 -0.64 -14.78
CA GLU A 95 17.03 0.02 -13.68
C GLU A 95 16.25 1.25 -14.19
N ALA A 96 16.89 2.11 -14.97
CA ALA A 96 16.24 3.28 -15.54
C ALA A 96 15.06 2.89 -16.44
N TRP A 97 15.26 1.90 -17.31
CA TRP A 97 14.21 1.38 -18.19
C TRP A 97 13.07 0.71 -17.44
N THR A 98 13.39 -0.15 -16.48
CA THR A 98 12.40 -0.91 -15.71
C THR A 98 11.59 0.03 -14.83
N GLY A 99 12.25 0.98 -14.15
CA GLY A 99 11.58 1.99 -13.34
C GLY A 99 10.60 2.82 -14.16
N ARG A 100 11.02 3.29 -15.34
CA ARG A 100 10.14 3.99 -16.27
C ARG A 100 8.95 3.13 -16.70
N ALA A 101 9.19 1.90 -17.14
CA ALA A 101 8.13 1.01 -17.61
C ALA A 101 7.11 0.68 -16.51
N VAL A 102 7.57 0.46 -15.28
CA VAL A 102 6.68 0.24 -14.12
C VAL A 102 5.85 1.48 -13.83
N LEU A 103 6.45 2.66 -13.82
CA LEU A 103 5.72 3.91 -13.59
C LEU A 103 4.72 4.21 -14.71
N GLU A 104 5.09 4.02 -15.98
CA GLU A 104 4.18 4.17 -17.12
C GLU A 104 3.00 3.19 -17.03
N ALA A 105 3.24 1.94 -16.62
CA ALA A 105 2.19 0.96 -16.41
C ALA A 105 1.26 1.35 -15.24
N LEU A 106 1.80 1.91 -14.15
CA LEU A 106 1.01 2.38 -13.01
C LEU A 106 0.16 3.61 -13.38
N VAL A 107 0.71 4.55 -14.14
CA VAL A 107 -0.01 5.74 -14.64
C VAL A 107 -1.09 5.34 -15.65
N GLY A 108 -0.84 4.32 -16.45
CA GLY A 108 -1.81 3.78 -17.42
C GLY A 108 -2.95 2.98 -16.78
N LEU A 109 -2.89 2.67 -15.48
CA LEU A 109 -3.95 1.95 -14.80
C LEU A 109 -5.10 2.90 -14.46
N GLU A 110 -6.22 2.74 -15.17
CA GLU A 110 -7.43 3.53 -14.92
C GLU A 110 -8.04 3.19 -13.55
N ILE A 111 -8.32 4.23 -12.77
CA ILE A 111 -9.08 4.13 -11.53
C ILE A 111 -10.55 4.30 -11.88
N GLU A 112 -11.38 3.36 -11.43
CA GLU A 112 -12.83 3.38 -11.65
C GLU A 112 -13.42 4.70 -11.08
N PRO A 113 -14.23 5.46 -11.84
CA PRO A 113 -14.65 6.82 -11.43
C PRO A 113 -15.40 6.89 -10.10
N ASP A 114 -16.12 5.81 -9.74
CA ASP A 114 -16.83 5.66 -8.47
C ASP A 114 -15.88 5.45 -7.27
N ARG A 115 -14.58 5.29 -7.52
CA ARG A 115 -13.53 5.16 -6.50
C ARG A 115 -12.68 6.41 -6.33
N LEU A 116 -12.88 7.42 -7.16
CA LEU A 116 -12.21 8.70 -6.97
C LEU A 116 -12.75 9.37 -5.71
N HIS A 117 -11.86 10.01 -4.95
CA HIS A 117 -12.27 10.81 -3.80
C HIS A 117 -13.07 12.03 -4.29
N GLU A 118 -14.03 12.49 -3.49
CA GLU A 118 -14.72 13.75 -3.75
C GLU A 118 -13.70 14.89 -3.78
N GLU A 119 -13.79 15.80 -4.77
CA GLU A 119 -12.85 16.93 -4.83
C GLU A 119 -13.00 17.85 -3.62
N LYS A 120 -14.25 18.10 -3.19
CA LYS A 120 -14.57 18.95 -2.05
C LYS A 120 -14.03 18.37 -0.74
N GLY A 121 -13.28 19.15 0.01
CA GLY A 121 -12.63 18.72 1.26
C GLY A 121 -11.41 17.81 1.07
N SER A 122 -11.01 17.50 -0.17
CA SER A 122 -9.78 16.78 -0.46
C SER A 122 -8.60 17.74 -0.62
N VAL A 123 -7.38 17.18 -0.68
CA VAL A 123 -6.16 17.96 -1.01
C VAL A 123 -6.19 18.52 -2.44
N TRP A 124 -7.10 18.00 -3.29
CA TRP A 124 -7.30 18.45 -4.67
C TRP A 124 -8.42 19.48 -4.82
N GLU A 125 -9.05 19.91 -3.72
CA GLU A 125 -10.12 20.93 -3.77
C GLU A 125 -9.58 22.25 -4.31
N ILE A 126 -10.08 22.70 -5.48
CA ILE A 126 -9.82 24.05 -5.97
C ILE A 126 -10.67 25.03 -5.16
N LYS A 127 -10.03 25.80 -4.28
CA LYS A 127 -10.71 26.86 -3.52
C LYS A 127 -10.97 28.05 -4.44
N GLU A 128 -12.17 28.62 -4.36
CA GLU A 128 -12.53 29.82 -5.13
C GLU A 128 -11.49 30.93 -4.92
N GLY A 129 -10.65 31.16 -5.93
CA GLY A 129 -9.54 32.13 -5.90
C GLY A 129 -8.20 31.60 -6.42
N GLU A 130 -7.99 30.28 -6.44
CA GLU A 130 -6.78 29.66 -7.00
C GLU A 130 -7.04 29.21 -8.44
N GLN A 131 -6.37 29.87 -9.40
CA GLN A 131 -6.47 29.47 -10.81
C GLN A 131 -5.84 28.08 -11.03
N ALA A 132 -6.54 27.20 -11.72
CA ALA A 132 -6.07 25.87 -12.09
C ALA A 132 -4.77 25.97 -12.90
N GLN A 133 -3.63 25.63 -12.28
CA GLN A 133 -2.42 25.31 -13.03
C GLN A 133 -2.69 24.05 -13.83
N THR A 134 -2.88 24.22 -15.12
CA THR A 134 -2.99 23.11 -16.08
C THR A 134 -1.65 22.40 -16.14
N VAL A 135 -1.56 21.24 -15.49
CA VAL A 135 -0.42 20.33 -15.65
C VAL A 135 -0.61 19.60 -16.98
N PRO A 136 0.32 19.74 -17.95
CA PRO A 136 0.21 19.04 -19.22
C PRO A 136 0.34 17.53 -18.97
N ARG A 137 -0.61 16.76 -19.51
CA ARG A 137 -0.67 15.30 -19.47
C ARG A 137 0.32 14.68 -20.45
#